data_AF-A0A5C9AHY4-F1
#
_entry.id   AF-A0A5C9AHY4-F1
#
_cell.length_a   1.000
_cell.length_b   1.000
_cell.length_c   1.000
_cell.angle_alpha   90.00
_cell.angle_beta   90.00
_cell.angle_gamma   90.00
#
_symmetry.space_group_name_H-M   'P 1'
#
loop_
_entity.id
_entity.type
_entity.pdbx_description
1 polymer ?
#
loop_
_entity_poly.entity_id
_entity_poly.type
_entity_poly.pdbx_seq_one_letter_code
_entity_poly.pdbx_strand_id
1 'polypeptide(L)'
;YNSLRHAEALSFGLNCALGPDELRQYVQELSRIAECYVTAHPNAGLPNAFGEYDLDADTMAKQIREWAQAGFLNIVGGCCGTTPQHIAAMSRAVEGLAPRKLPEIPVACRLSGLEPLNIGEDSLFVNVGERTNVTGSAKFKRLIKEEKYSEALDVARQQVENGAQIIDINMDEGMLDAEAAMVRFLNLIAGEPDIARVPIMIDSSKWDVIEKGLKCIQGKGIVNSISMKEGVDAFIHHAKLLRRYGAAVVVMAFDEQGQADTRARKIEICRRAYKILTEEVGFPPEDIIFDPNIFAVATGIEEHNNYAQDFIGACEDIKRELPHALISGGVSNVSFSFRGNDPVREAIHAVFLYYAIRNGMDMGIVNAGQLAIYDDLPAELRDAVEDVILNRRDDGTERLLELAEKYRGSKTDDTANAQQAEWRSWEVNKRLEYSLVKGITEFIEQDTEEARQQATRPIEVIEGPLMDGMNVVGDLFGEGKMFLPQVVKSARVMKQAVAYLEPFIEASKEQGKTNG
;
A
#
# COMPACT_ATOMS: atom_id res chain seq x y z
N TYR A 1 -14.07 7.34 -7.61
CA TYR A 1 -15.19 6.58 -7.01
C TYR A 1 -14.91 6.24 -5.55
N ASN A 2 -13.85 5.48 -5.24
CA ASN A 2 -13.49 5.07 -3.85
C ASN A 2 -13.62 6.17 -2.80
N SER A 3 -13.08 7.37 -3.05
CA SER A 3 -13.13 8.50 -2.11
C SER A 3 -14.55 8.92 -1.70
N LEU A 4 -15.54 8.70 -2.56
CA LEU A 4 -16.91 9.17 -2.38
C LEU A 4 -17.95 8.04 -2.33
N ARG A 5 -17.52 6.77 -2.36
CA ARG A 5 -18.41 5.60 -2.30
C ARG A 5 -19.35 5.65 -1.08
N HIS A 6 -18.82 6.12 0.05
CA HIS A 6 -19.54 6.24 1.33
C HIS A 6 -20.76 7.17 1.29
N ALA A 7 -20.89 8.01 0.26
CA ALA A 7 -22.04 8.91 0.11
C ALA A 7 -23.33 8.18 -0.28
N GLU A 8 -23.25 6.89 -0.68
CA GLU A 8 -24.40 6.08 -1.12
C GLU A 8 -25.24 6.81 -2.19
N ALA A 9 -24.56 7.52 -3.10
CA ALA A 9 -25.23 8.36 -4.08
C ALA A 9 -26.05 7.52 -5.07
N LEU A 10 -27.24 8.02 -5.45
CA LEU A 10 -28.08 7.38 -6.48
C LEU A 10 -27.32 7.22 -7.80
N SER A 11 -26.48 8.19 -8.14
CA SER A 11 -25.67 8.14 -9.36
C SER A 11 -24.36 8.88 -9.21
N PHE A 12 -23.32 8.37 -9.88
CA PHE A 12 -22.03 9.03 -10.07
C PHE A 12 -21.79 9.31 -11.55
N GLY A 13 -21.09 10.38 -11.87
CA GLY A 13 -20.88 10.72 -13.27
C GLY A 13 -19.78 11.72 -13.51
N LEU A 14 -19.61 12.05 -14.80
CA LEU A 14 -18.62 12.99 -15.30
C LEU A 14 -19.31 14.03 -16.17
N ASN A 15 -18.87 15.28 -16.06
CA ASN A 15 -19.38 16.38 -16.87
C ASN A 15 -18.26 17.37 -17.23
N CYS A 16 -18.48 18.11 -18.32
CA CYS A 16 -17.58 19.17 -18.77
C CYS A 16 -16.16 18.68 -19.14
N ALA A 17 -15.23 19.63 -19.31
CA ALA A 17 -13.82 19.52 -19.68
C ALA A 17 -13.53 18.88 -21.05
N LEU A 18 -14.18 17.77 -21.37
CA LEU A 18 -13.91 16.91 -22.51
C LEU A 18 -15.15 16.72 -23.38
N GLY A 19 -14.91 16.43 -24.66
CA GLY A 19 -15.95 15.96 -25.58
C GLY A 19 -16.26 14.48 -25.36
N PRO A 20 -17.27 13.94 -26.06
CA PRO A 20 -17.65 12.53 -25.98
C PRO A 20 -16.59 11.56 -26.52
N ASP A 21 -15.63 11.97 -27.35
CA ASP A 21 -14.56 11.05 -27.76
C ASP A 21 -13.53 10.87 -26.64
N GLU A 22 -13.08 11.97 -26.04
CA GLU A 22 -12.03 11.96 -25.01
C GLU A 22 -12.57 11.45 -23.67
N LEU A 23 -13.84 11.78 -23.34
CA LEU A 23 -14.45 11.38 -22.07
C LEU A 23 -14.79 9.88 -22.02
N ARG A 24 -14.87 9.21 -23.17
CA ARG A 24 -15.37 7.83 -23.32
C ARG A 24 -14.66 6.84 -22.40
N GLN A 25 -13.33 6.86 -22.39
CA GLN A 25 -12.53 5.92 -21.60
C GLN A 25 -12.80 6.03 -20.09
N TYR A 26 -13.05 7.25 -19.61
CA TYR A 26 -13.34 7.50 -18.19
C TYR A 26 -14.75 7.08 -17.82
N VAL A 27 -15.73 7.27 -18.71
CA VAL A 27 -17.10 6.77 -18.52
C VAL A 27 -17.11 5.25 -18.54
N GLN A 28 -16.37 4.62 -19.45
CA GLN A 28 -16.21 3.17 -19.49
C GLN A 28 -15.64 2.65 -18.17
N GLU A 29 -14.56 3.24 -17.67
CA GLU A 29 -13.97 2.82 -16.39
C GLU A 29 -14.92 3.06 -15.22
N LEU A 30 -15.59 4.22 -15.15
CA LEU A 30 -16.59 4.51 -14.12
C LEU A 30 -17.75 3.49 -14.16
N SER A 31 -18.17 3.07 -15.36
CA SER A 31 -19.20 2.05 -15.57
C SER A 31 -18.79 0.66 -15.06
N ARG A 32 -17.50 0.38 -14.95
CA ARG A 32 -16.99 -0.88 -14.40
C ARG A 32 -16.97 -0.87 -12.88
N ILE A 33 -16.64 0.26 -12.27
CA ILE A 33 -16.33 0.35 -10.83
C ILE A 33 -17.46 0.93 -9.96
N ALA A 34 -18.45 1.60 -10.55
CA ALA A 34 -19.54 2.21 -9.79
C ALA A 34 -20.66 1.21 -9.47
N GLU A 35 -21.03 1.07 -8.20
CA GLU A 35 -22.16 0.22 -7.76
C GLU A 35 -23.51 0.87 -8.05
N CYS A 36 -23.51 2.20 -8.21
CA CYS A 36 -24.69 3.02 -8.50
C CYS A 36 -24.84 3.29 -10.01
N TYR A 37 -25.86 4.06 -10.37
CA TYR A 37 -26.10 4.47 -11.75
C TYR A 37 -25.00 5.42 -12.25
N VAL A 38 -24.66 5.31 -13.54
CA VAL A 38 -23.65 6.17 -14.18
C VAL A 38 -24.29 7.24 -15.03
N THR A 39 -23.83 8.48 -14.85
CA THR A 39 -24.27 9.64 -15.64
C THR A 39 -23.11 10.27 -16.40
N ALA A 40 -23.40 10.83 -17.56
CA ALA A 40 -22.39 11.59 -18.32
C ALA A 40 -23.01 12.80 -19.02
N HIS A 41 -22.30 13.93 -18.94
CA HIS A 41 -22.69 15.19 -19.56
C HIS A 41 -21.47 15.83 -20.26
N PRO A 42 -21.01 15.27 -21.40
CA PRO A 42 -19.84 15.79 -22.12
C PRO A 42 -20.12 17.17 -22.74
N ASN A 43 -19.05 17.89 -23.06
CA ASN A 43 -19.14 19.08 -23.90
C ASN A 43 -19.45 18.71 -25.35
N ALA A 44 -19.89 19.67 -26.15
CA ALA A 44 -19.98 19.54 -27.61
C ALA A 44 -18.58 19.63 -28.25
N GLY A 45 -17.72 18.65 -27.92
CA GLY A 45 -16.31 18.61 -28.30
C GLY A 45 -15.39 19.42 -27.37
N LEU A 46 -14.11 19.48 -27.73
CA LEU A 46 -13.15 20.37 -27.08
C LEU A 46 -13.38 21.83 -27.53
N PRO A 47 -13.15 22.83 -26.67
CA PRO A 47 -13.24 24.21 -27.07
C PRO A 47 -12.18 24.54 -28.13
N ASN A 48 -12.56 25.27 -29.16
CA ASN A 48 -11.64 25.76 -30.18
C ASN A 48 -10.83 26.96 -29.66
N ALA A 49 -9.94 27.51 -30.49
CA ALA A 49 -9.07 28.63 -30.12
C ALA A 49 -9.83 29.91 -29.73
N PHE A 50 -11.12 30.01 -30.08
CA PHE A 50 -12.02 31.11 -29.71
C PHE A 50 -12.90 30.79 -28.49
N GLY A 51 -12.75 29.59 -27.91
CA GLY A 51 -13.57 29.11 -26.80
C GLY A 51 -14.96 28.61 -27.21
N GLU A 52 -15.21 28.44 -28.50
CA GLU A 52 -16.47 27.92 -29.04
C GLU A 52 -16.42 26.39 -29.19
N TYR A 53 -17.59 25.77 -29.38
CA TYR A 53 -17.75 24.32 -29.43
C TYR A 53 -18.32 23.92 -30.78
N ASP A 54 -17.53 23.17 -31.55
CA ASP A 54 -17.79 22.91 -32.97
C ASP A 54 -18.43 21.55 -33.25
N LEU A 55 -18.55 20.67 -32.25
CA LEU A 55 -19.16 19.34 -32.44
C LEU A 55 -20.66 19.49 -32.68
N ASP A 56 -21.14 19.01 -33.82
CA ASP A 56 -22.55 19.08 -34.15
C ASP A 56 -23.40 18.02 -33.42
N ALA A 57 -24.72 18.26 -33.42
CA ALA A 57 -25.70 17.42 -32.74
C ALA A 57 -25.75 15.96 -33.22
N ASP A 58 -25.57 15.72 -34.52
CA ASP A 58 -25.68 14.37 -35.08
C ASP A 58 -24.42 13.54 -34.76
N THR A 59 -23.24 14.15 -34.86
CA THR A 59 -21.98 13.52 -34.47
C THR A 59 -21.96 13.18 -32.99
N MET A 60 -22.32 14.14 -32.12
CA MET A 60 -22.41 13.92 -30.68
C MET A 60 -23.41 12.80 -30.34
N ALA A 61 -24.60 12.81 -30.97
CA ALA A 61 -25.61 11.78 -30.75
C ALA A 61 -25.14 10.38 -31.18
N LYS A 62 -24.36 10.27 -32.26
CA LYS A 62 -23.77 9.00 -32.71
C LYS A 62 -22.78 8.44 -31.69
N GLN A 63 -21.92 9.27 -31.11
CA GLN A 63 -20.97 8.87 -30.07
C GLN A 63 -21.68 8.45 -28.78
N ILE A 64 -22.68 9.20 -28.35
CA ILE A 64 -23.50 8.85 -27.18
C ILE A 64 -24.27 7.55 -27.38
N ARG A 65 -24.79 7.29 -28.59
CA ARG A 65 -25.45 6.03 -28.89
C ARG A 65 -24.52 4.84 -28.71
N GLU A 66 -23.25 4.97 -29.11
CA GLU A 66 -22.25 3.93 -28.90
C GLU A 66 -22.05 3.64 -27.41
N TRP A 67 -21.93 4.67 -26.57
CA TRP A 67 -21.84 4.50 -25.11
C TRP A 67 -23.05 3.77 -24.52
N ALA A 68 -24.25 4.13 -24.97
CA ALA A 68 -25.49 3.50 -24.53
C ALA A 68 -25.58 2.03 -24.99
N GLN A 69 -25.18 1.73 -26.22
CA GLN A 69 -25.13 0.35 -26.75
C GLN A 69 -24.09 -0.52 -26.03
N ALA A 70 -22.96 0.06 -25.64
CA ALA A 70 -21.95 -0.59 -24.83
C ALA A 70 -22.37 -0.77 -23.36
N GLY A 71 -23.51 -0.19 -22.96
CA GLY A 71 -24.06 -0.33 -21.61
C GLY A 71 -23.32 0.49 -20.57
N PHE A 72 -22.76 1.65 -20.94
CA PHE A 72 -21.97 2.47 -20.01
C PHE A 72 -22.81 3.45 -19.16
N LEU A 73 -24.04 3.76 -19.59
CA LEU A 73 -24.81 4.89 -19.05
C LEU A 73 -26.20 4.50 -18.55
N ASN A 74 -26.66 5.27 -17.57
CA ASN A 74 -28.04 5.26 -17.09
C ASN A 74 -28.75 6.59 -17.37
N ILE A 75 -28.02 7.71 -17.30
CA ILE A 75 -28.51 9.06 -17.61
C ILE A 75 -27.48 9.74 -18.49
N VAL A 76 -27.93 10.44 -19.53
CA VAL A 76 -27.06 11.24 -20.40
C VAL A 76 -27.64 12.64 -20.59
N GLY A 77 -26.76 13.62 -20.66
CA GLY A 77 -27.09 14.97 -21.09
C GLY A 77 -25.90 15.60 -21.80
N GLY A 78 -25.80 16.92 -21.77
CA GLY A 78 -24.61 17.62 -22.24
C GLY A 78 -24.29 18.83 -21.38
N CYS A 79 -23.09 19.35 -21.57
CA CYS A 79 -22.55 20.48 -20.82
C CYS A 79 -22.27 21.66 -21.75
N CYS A 80 -21.05 22.20 -21.76
CA CYS A 80 -20.72 23.39 -22.57
C CYS A 80 -20.87 23.09 -24.06
N GLY A 81 -21.43 24.06 -24.80
CA GLY A 81 -21.70 23.93 -26.25
C GLY A 81 -22.94 23.09 -26.60
N THR A 82 -23.50 22.32 -25.66
CA THR A 82 -24.71 21.53 -25.93
C THR A 82 -25.94 22.44 -26.03
N THR A 83 -26.71 22.26 -27.11
CA THR A 83 -27.95 23.02 -27.36
C THR A 83 -29.19 22.10 -27.32
N PRO A 84 -30.42 22.64 -27.33
CA PRO A 84 -31.62 21.81 -27.44
C PRO A 84 -31.62 20.87 -28.67
N GLN A 85 -30.93 21.25 -29.76
CA GLN A 85 -30.77 20.38 -30.93
C GLN A 85 -29.95 19.14 -30.60
N HIS A 86 -28.87 19.29 -29.83
CA HIS A 86 -28.04 18.19 -29.34
C HIS A 86 -28.84 17.26 -28.42
N ILE A 87 -29.56 17.83 -27.44
CA ILE A 87 -30.40 17.04 -26.53
C ILE A 87 -31.45 16.24 -27.29
N ALA A 88 -32.12 16.85 -28.28
CA ALA A 88 -33.11 16.17 -29.10
C ALA A 88 -32.50 15.05 -29.96
N ALA A 89 -31.30 15.26 -30.52
CA ALA A 89 -30.57 14.23 -31.27
C ALA A 89 -30.15 13.07 -30.36
N MET A 90 -29.55 13.35 -29.20
CA MET A 90 -29.15 12.33 -28.22
C MET A 90 -30.35 11.53 -27.71
N SER A 91 -31.46 12.20 -27.38
CA SER A 91 -32.69 11.53 -26.91
C SER A 91 -33.23 10.53 -27.94
N ARG A 92 -33.28 10.90 -29.22
CA ARG A 92 -33.67 9.97 -30.30
C ARG A 92 -32.65 8.85 -30.48
N ALA A 93 -31.36 9.15 -30.32
CA ALA A 93 -30.29 8.20 -30.55
C ALA A 93 -30.26 7.07 -29.50
N VAL A 94 -30.63 7.35 -28.25
CA VAL A 94 -30.68 6.36 -27.16
C VAL A 94 -32.05 5.71 -26.96
N GLU A 95 -33.07 6.14 -27.70
CA GLU A 95 -34.42 5.59 -27.60
C GLU A 95 -34.43 4.08 -27.90
N GLY A 96 -35.10 3.31 -27.04
CA GLY A 96 -35.19 1.85 -27.16
C GLY A 96 -33.97 1.06 -26.69
N LEU A 97 -32.89 1.73 -26.25
CA LEU A 97 -31.74 1.06 -25.65
C LEU A 97 -31.96 0.80 -24.16
N ALA A 98 -31.49 -0.36 -23.69
CA ALA A 98 -31.54 -0.68 -22.27
C ALA A 98 -30.49 0.16 -21.49
N PRO A 99 -30.83 0.69 -20.31
CA PRO A 99 -29.85 1.32 -19.43
C PRO A 99 -28.76 0.32 -18.99
N ARG A 100 -27.59 0.85 -18.60
CA ARG A 100 -26.53 0.09 -17.95
C ARG A 100 -27.08 -0.72 -16.78
N LYS A 101 -26.72 -2.01 -16.73
CA LYS A 101 -26.96 -2.86 -15.57
C LYS A 101 -25.92 -2.55 -14.49
N LEU A 102 -26.35 -2.53 -13.23
CA LEU A 102 -25.43 -2.38 -12.11
C LEU A 102 -24.53 -3.63 -12.01
N PRO A 103 -23.21 -3.46 -11.90
CA PRO A 103 -22.29 -4.58 -11.79
C PRO A 103 -22.36 -5.20 -10.39
N GLU A 104 -22.15 -6.51 -10.30
CA GLU A 104 -21.79 -7.16 -9.04
C GLU A 104 -20.30 -6.93 -8.81
N ILE A 105 -19.97 -6.19 -7.74
CA ILE A 105 -18.59 -5.86 -7.40
C ILE A 105 -18.18 -6.71 -6.19
N PRO A 106 -17.04 -7.42 -6.24
CA PRO A 106 -16.52 -8.14 -5.08
C PRO A 106 -16.31 -7.21 -3.89
N VAL A 107 -16.63 -7.72 -2.70
CA VAL A 107 -16.38 -7.02 -1.43
C VAL A 107 -14.88 -6.92 -1.21
N ALA A 108 -14.37 -5.71 -1.00
CA ALA A 108 -12.96 -5.43 -0.82
C ALA A 108 -12.80 -4.09 -0.10
N CYS A 109 -11.74 -3.93 0.69
CA CYS A 109 -11.38 -2.63 1.25
C CYS A 109 -10.96 -1.70 0.11
N ARG A 110 -11.65 -0.57 -0.03
CA ARG A 110 -11.42 0.38 -1.12
C ARG A 110 -10.91 1.69 -0.55
N LEU A 111 -9.63 1.95 -0.72
CA LEU A 111 -8.95 3.16 -0.28
C LEU A 111 -8.59 4.03 -1.50
N SER A 112 -8.16 5.26 -1.24
CA SER A 112 -7.60 6.11 -2.28
C SER A 112 -6.71 7.21 -1.71
N GLY A 113 -5.62 7.52 -2.43
CA GLY A 113 -5.03 8.85 -2.47
C GLY A 113 -5.61 9.60 -3.67
N LEU A 114 -4.74 10.06 -4.57
CA LEU A 114 -5.12 10.42 -5.94
C LEU A 114 -5.39 9.18 -6.79
N GLU A 115 -4.72 8.07 -6.49
CA GLU A 115 -4.92 6.77 -7.15
C GLU A 115 -5.70 5.81 -6.23
N PRO A 116 -6.50 4.89 -6.79
CA PRO A 116 -7.22 3.89 -6.01
C PRO A 116 -6.29 2.78 -5.50
N LEU A 117 -6.49 2.35 -4.25
CA LEU A 117 -5.90 1.13 -3.69
C LEU A 117 -7.04 0.21 -3.25
N ASN A 118 -7.15 -0.97 -3.87
CA ASN A 118 -8.18 -1.95 -3.53
C ASN A 118 -7.51 -3.19 -2.94
N ILE A 119 -7.95 -3.59 -1.73
CA ILE A 119 -7.42 -4.73 -0.98
C ILE A 119 -8.53 -5.80 -0.90
N GLY A 120 -8.36 -6.89 -1.64
CA GLY A 120 -9.28 -8.03 -1.74
C GLY A 120 -8.54 -9.37 -1.61
N GLU A 121 -9.20 -10.48 -1.94
CA GLU A 121 -8.66 -11.85 -1.75
C GLU A 121 -7.33 -12.11 -2.48
N ASP A 122 -7.17 -11.57 -3.69
CA ASP A 122 -5.93 -11.73 -4.48
C ASP A 122 -4.84 -10.70 -4.12
N SER A 123 -5.08 -9.85 -3.11
CA SER A 123 -4.12 -8.84 -2.71
C SER A 123 -3.00 -9.44 -1.89
N LEU A 124 -1.78 -9.01 -2.18
CA LEU A 124 -0.61 -9.35 -1.39
C LEU A 124 -0.51 -8.42 -0.19
N PHE A 125 0.43 -8.74 0.71
CA PHE A 125 0.66 -7.99 1.92
C PHE A 125 0.88 -6.49 1.65
N VAL A 126 0.08 -5.64 2.31
CA VAL A 126 0.11 -4.19 2.11
C VAL A 126 1.06 -3.53 3.09
N ASN A 127 2.04 -2.80 2.57
CA ASN A 127 3.06 -2.12 3.36
C ASN A 127 2.60 -0.71 3.73
N VAL A 128 2.41 -0.47 5.03
CA VAL A 128 2.12 0.86 5.58
C VAL A 128 3.41 1.47 6.10
N GLY A 129 3.85 2.60 5.53
CA GLY A 129 5.12 3.23 5.88
C GLY A 129 5.10 3.91 7.25
N GLU A 130 5.95 3.48 8.17
CA GLU A 130 5.99 3.91 9.59
C GLU A 130 6.82 5.18 9.90
N ARG A 131 7.64 5.67 8.96
CA ARG A 131 8.71 6.63 9.27
C ARG A 131 8.24 8.07 9.45
N THR A 132 7.02 8.39 9.05
CA THR A 132 6.34 9.68 9.20
C THR A 132 5.67 9.80 10.57
N ASN A 133 6.38 9.34 11.60
CA ASN A 133 5.89 9.24 12.97
C ASN A 133 6.83 10.00 13.92
N VAL A 134 6.32 11.05 14.58
CA VAL A 134 7.13 11.88 15.50
C VAL A 134 7.62 11.09 16.72
N THR A 135 6.86 10.10 17.18
CA THR A 135 7.26 9.25 18.30
C THR A 135 8.25 8.15 17.88
N GLY A 136 8.05 7.57 16.70
CA GLY A 136 8.82 6.42 16.20
C GLY A 136 10.10 6.76 15.41
N SER A 137 10.20 7.94 14.82
CA SER A 137 11.28 8.32 13.89
C SER A 137 12.05 9.55 14.39
N ALA A 138 13.27 9.33 14.90
CA ALA A 138 14.12 10.41 15.40
C ALA A 138 14.42 11.49 14.33
N LYS A 139 14.60 11.06 13.06
CA LYS A 139 14.78 11.99 11.94
C LYS A 139 13.53 12.83 11.72
N PHE A 140 12.35 12.20 11.64
CA PHE A 140 11.11 12.91 11.39
C PHE A 140 10.75 13.86 12.55
N LYS A 141 10.88 13.39 13.80
CA LYS A 141 10.73 14.22 15.01
C LYS A 141 11.56 15.50 14.94
N ARG A 142 12.85 15.38 14.60
CA ARG A 142 13.74 16.54 14.46
C ARG A 142 13.22 17.50 13.39
N LEU A 143 12.86 16.98 12.20
CA LEU A 143 12.40 17.80 11.08
C LEU A 143 11.11 18.56 11.40
N ILE A 144 10.14 17.91 12.05
CA ILE A 144 8.88 18.56 12.44
C ILE A 144 9.13 19.62 13.54
N LYS A 145 9.95 19.31 14.55
CA LYS A 145 10.27 20.27 15.63
C LYS A 145 11.08 21.48 15.14
N GLU A 146 11.93 21.30 14.13
CA GLU A 146 12.70 22.36 13.49
C GLU A 146 11.92 23.05 12.35
N GLU A 147 10.65 22.70 12.14
CA GLU A 147 9.79 23.18 11.05
C GLU A 147 10.37 22.99 9.63
N LYS A 148 11.22 21.99 9.44
CA LYS A 148 11.80 21.59 8.15
C LYS A 148 10.84 20.69 7.38
N TYR A 149 9.67 21.22 7.07
CA TYR A 149 8.59 20.45 6.43
C TYR A 149 8.95 19.94 5.04
N SER A 150 9.76 20.66 4.25
CA SER A 150 10.22 20.20 2.94
C SER A 150 11.06 18.91 3.04
N GLU A 151 12.01 18.87 3.97
CA GLU A 151 12.80 17.64 4.23
C GLU A 151 11.93 16.53 4.86
N ALA A 152 10.86 16.89 5.57
CA ALA A 152 9.90 15.92 6.10
C ALA A 152 9.07 15.26 4.99
N LEU A 153 8.72 16.00 3.93
CA LEU A 153 8.09 15.44 2.73
C LEU A 153 9.01 14.43 2.03
N ASP A 154 10.32 14.67 2.03
CA ASP A 154 11.28 13.69 1.48
C ASP A 154 11.23 12.36 2.22
N VAL A 155 10.98 12.37 3.54
CA VAL A 155 10.78 11.13 4.31
C VAL A 155 9.54 10.38 3.82
N ALA A 156 8.43 11.08 3.59
CA ALA A 156 7.21 10.48 3.06
C ALA A 156 7.40 9.93 1.63
N ARG A 157 7.99 10.74 0.73
CA ARG A 157 8.29 10.35 -0.65
C ARG A 157 9.17 9.11 -0.73
N GLN A 158 10.24 9.07 0.06
CA GLN A 158 11.13 7.91 0.13
C GLN A 158 10.40 6.62 0.54
N GLN A 159 9.37 6.69 1.39
CA GLN A 159 8.61 5.49 1.75
C GLN A 159 7.81 4.97 0.56
N VAL A 160 7.13 5.85 -0.17
CA VAL A 160 6.36 5.49 -1.37
C VAL A 160 7.27 4.93 -2.47
N GLU A 161 8.42 5.57 -2.71
CA GLU A 161 9.42 5.09 -3.66
C GLU A 161 10.00 3.73 -3.28
N ASN A 162 10.10 3.45 -1.98
CA ASN A 162 10.52 2.16 -1.45
C ASN A 162 9.35 1.17 -1.28
N GLY A 163 8.20 1.40 -1.91
CA GLY A 163 7.10 0.44 -2.01
C GLY A 163 6.08 0.47 -0.86
N ALA A 164 6.06 1.52 -0.04
CA ALA A 164 4.93 1.76 0.85
C ALA A 164 3.68 2.09 0.00
N GLN A 165 2.60 1.35 0.22
CA GLN A 165 1.32 1.52 -0.48
C GLN A 165 0.37 2.44 0.29
N ILE A 166 0.64 2.65 1.58
CA ILE A 166 -0.07 3.57 2.48
C ILE A 166 0.99 4.27 3.32
N ILE A 167 0.77 5.52 3.72
CA ILE A 167 1.68 6.25 4.62
C ILE A 167 0.98 6.49 5.96
N ASP A 168 1.59 6.04 7.05
CA ASP A 168 1.14 6.32 8.42
C ASP A 168 1.72 7.66 8.89
N ILE A 169 0.87 8.57 9.35
CA ILE A 169 1.27 9.92 9.75
C ILE A 169 0.87 10.14 11.19
N ASN A 170 1.86 10.28 12.07
CA ASN A 170 1.68 10.54 13.49
C ASN A 170 2.39 11.83 13.90
N MET A 171 1.63 12.77 14.47
CA MET A 171 2.12 14.06 14.97
C MET A 171 2.00 14.19 16.49
N ASP A 172 1.73 13.09 17.20
CA ASP A 172 1.58 13.11 18.64
C ASP A 172 2.95 13.30 19.32
N GLU A 173 3.10 14.41 20.02
CA GLU A 173 4.24 14.71 20.89
C GLU A 173 3.82 15.77 21.91
N GLY A 174 4.18 15.61 23.18
CA GLY A 174 3.70 16.48 24.26
C GLY A 174 4.09 17.96 24.13
N MET A 175 5.14 18.28 23.37
CA MET A 175 5.62 19.64 23.15
C MET A 175 5.20 20.24 21.79
N LEU A 176 4.38 19.52 21.02
CA LEU A 176 3.94 19.92 19.68
C LEU A 176 2.44 20.24 19.70
N ASP A 177 2.03 21.27 18.95
CA ASP A 177 0.63 21.40 18.54
C ASP A 177 0.35 20.34 17.45
N ALA A 178 -0.08 19.16 17.89
CA ALA A 178 -0.34 18.02 17.01
C ALA A 178 -1.43 18.32 15.97
N GLU A 179 -2.46 19.09 16.31
CA GLU A 179 -3.51 19.47 15.36
C GLU A 179 -2.95 20.35 14.25
N ALA A 180 -2.23 21.42 14.62
CA ALA A 180 -1.66 22.35 13.64
C ALA A 180 -0.60 21.66 12.75
N ALA A 181 0.23 20.80 13.33
CA ALA A 181 1.24 20.05 12.60
C ALA A 181 0.62 19.04 11.62
N MET A 182 -0.42 18.31 12.05
CA MET A 182 -1.16 17.36 11.21
C MET A 182 -1.76 18.07 10.00
N VAL A 183 -2.50 19.17 10.22
CA VAL A 183 -3.11 19.97 9.16
C VAL A 183 -2.06 20.51 8.20
N ARG A 184 -0.98 21.09 8.72
CA ARG A 184 0.10 21.66 7.89
C ARG A 184 0.75 20.59 7.02
N PHE A 185 1.10 19.44 7.60
CA PHE A 185 1.80 18.39 6.86
C PHE A 185 0.90 17.73 5.80
N LEU A 186 -0.36 17.43 6.11
CA LEU A 186 -1.30 16.84 5.14
C LEU A 186 -1.59 17.78 3.97
N ASN A 187 -1.75 19.08 4.22
CA ASN A 187 -1.92 20.06 3.14
C ASN A 187 -0.69 20.18 2.24
N LEU A 188 0.52 20.02 2.79
CA LEU A 188 1.74 19.97 2.00
C LEU A 188 1.83 18.68 1.18
N ILE A 189 1.48 17.53 1.76
CA ILE A 189 1.40 16.25 1.04
C ILE A 189 0.44 16.35 -0.14
N ALA A 190 -0.71 17.00 0.02
CA ALA A 190 -1.68 17.19 -1.07
C ALA A 190 -1.10 17.95 -2.27
N GLY A 191 -0.05 18.76 -2.07
CA GLY A 191 0.69 19.47 -3.12
C GLY A 191 1.77 18.63 -3.82
N GLU A 192 2.07 17.43 -3.33
CA GLU A 192 3.13 16.54 -3.82
C GLU A 192 2.51 15.26 -4.44
N PRO A 193 2.30 15.20 -5.77
CA PRO A 193 1.57 14.08 -6.39
C PRO A 193 2.18 12.69 -6.13
N ASP A 194 3.51 12.60 -6.06
CA ASP A 194 4.23 11.35 -5.80
C ASP A 194 3.90 10.76 -4.41
N ILE A 195 3.52 11.62 -3.47
CA ILE A 195 3.11 11.24 -2.11
C ILE A 195 1.59 11.08 -2.08
N ALA A 196 0.85 12.07 -2.59
CA ALA A 196 -0.60 12.11 -2.55
C ALA A 196 -1.28 10.98 -3.32
N ARG A 197 -0.58 10.30 -4.24
CA ARG A 197 -1.14 9.16 -4.99
C ARG A 197 -1.57 8.00 -4.10
N VAL A 198 -0.89 7.74 -2.99
CA VAL A 198 -1.22 6.65 -2.06
C VAL A 198 -2.18 7.11 -0.95
N PRO A 199 -3.00 6.22 -0.38
CA PRO A 199 -3.82 6.55 0.79
C PRO A 199 -3.00 6.94 2.01
N ILE A 200 -3.60 7.74 2.89
CA ILE A 200 -3.00 8.17 4.16
C ILE A 200 -3.69 7.43 5.32
N MET A 201 -2.88 6.91 6.23
CA MET A 201 -3.30 6.43 7.55
C MET A 201 -3.01 7.56 8.56
N ILE A 202 -4.07 8.14 9.13
CA ILE A 202 -3.98 9.22 10.12
C ILE A 202 -3.83 8.57 11.49
N ASP A 203 -2.65 8.75 12.10
CA ASP A 203 -2.30 8.16 13.39
C ASP A 203 -2.29 9.21 14.52
N SER A 204 -3.16 9.02 15.51
CA SER A 204 -3.13 9.78 16.75
C SER A 204 -3.94 9.09 17.85
N SER A 205 -3.50 9.33 19.09
CA SER A 205 -4.23 8.97 20.31
C SER A 205 -5.39 9.94 20.64
N LYS A 206 -5.49 11.07 19.95
CA LYS A 206 -6.45 12.16 20.20
C LYS A 206 -7.44 12.28 19.04
N TRP A 207 -8.74 12.17 19.36
CA TRP A 207 -9.79 12.29 18.36
C TRP A 207 -9.78 13.62 17.59
N ASP A 208 -9.51 14.74 18.27
CA ASP A 208 -9.50 16.06 17.63
C ASP A 208 -8.44 16.16 16.53
N VAL A 209 -7.26 15.54 16.73
CA VAL A 209 -6.19 15.47 15.72
C VAL A 209 -6.62 14.60 14.53
N ILE A 210 -7.22 13.44 14.81
CA ILE A 210 -7.78 12.54 13.77
C ILE A 210 -8.80 13.30 12.91
N GLU A 211 -9.75 13.97 13.54
CA GLU A 211 -10.84 14.63 12.83
C GLU A 211 -10.33 15.80 11.97
N LYS A 212 -9.35 16.56 12.46
CA LYS A 212 -8.67 17.59 11.67
C LYS A 212 -7.94 16.98 10.47
N GLY A 213 -7.26 15.86 10.67
CA GLY A 213 -6.58 15.14 9.59
C GLY A 213 -7.53 14.66 8.51
N LEU A 214 -8.67 14.08 8.90
CA LEU A 214 -9.70 13.61 7.96
C LEU A 214 -10.26 14.73 7.09
N LYS A 215 -10.37 15.94 7.64
CA LYS A 215 -10.81 17.13 6.90
C LYS A 215 -9.78 17.65 5.89
N CYS A 216 -8.53 17.16 5.93
CA CYS A 216 -7.44 17.59 5.05
C CYS A 216 -7.14 16.61 3.91
N ILE A 217 -7.60 15.35 3.99
CA ILE A 217 -7.33 14.35 2.94
C ILE A 217 -8.44 14.35 1.88
N GLN A 218 -8.05 14.21 0.61
CA GLN A 218 -8.99 14.17 -0.52
C GLN A 218 -9.54 12.75 -0.79
N GLY A 219 -8.67 11.75 -0.60
CA GLY A 219 -9.00 10.35 -0.84
C GLY A 219 -9.57 9.66 0.40
N LYS A 220 -10.00 8.40 0.25
CA LYS A 220 -10.44 7.57 1.36
C LYS A 220 -9.22 6.99 2.07
N GLY A 221 -8.89 7.58 3.22
CA GLY A 221 -7.82 7.15 4.11
C GLY A 221 -8.26 6.15 5.19
N ILE A 222 -7.32 5.88 6.11
CA ILE A 222 -7.52 5.02 7.28
C ILE A 222 -7.32 5.84 8.55
N VAL A 223 -8.12 5.59 9.58
CA VAL A 223 -7.87 6.11 10.93
C VAL A 223 -7.18 5.08 11.80
N ASN A 224 -6.03 5.44 12.36
CA ASN A 224 -5.26 4.67 13.31
C ASN A 224 -5.21 5.43 14.65
N SER A 225 -6.06 5.15 15.63
CA SER A 225 -7.03 4.06 15.70
C SER A 225 -8.17 4.47 16.63
N ILE A 226 -9.21 3.64 16.71
CA ILE A 226 -10.20 3.69 17.79
C ILE A 226 -10.17 2.41 18.60
N SER A 227 -10.73 2.44 19.81
CA SER A 227 -10.80 1.29 20.70
C SER A 227 -11.94 1.47 21.71
N MET A 228 -12.19 0.45 22.52
CA MET A 228 -13.19 0.50 23.60
C MET A 228 -12.58 0.92 24.95
N LYS A 229 -11.33 1.43 24.97
CA LYS A 229 -10.62 1.84 26.20
C LYS A 229 -11.39 2.89 27.05
N GLU A 230 -12.12 3.79 26.38
CA GLU A 230 -12.95 4.84 26.98
C GLU A 230 -14.42 4.42 27.07
N GLY A 231 -14.72 3.14 26.86
CA GLY A 231 -16.06 2.58 26.84
C GLY A 231 -16.70 2.53 25.44
N VAL A 232 -17.80 1.79 25.35
CA VAL A 232 -18.54 1.52 24.10
C VAL A 232 -19.17 2.78 23.51
N ASP A 233 -19.67 3.70 24.33
CA ASP A 233 -20.36 4.89 23.84
C ASP A 233 -19.43 5.80 23.02
N ALA A 234 -18.20 6.02 23.51
CA ALA A 234 -17.17 6.77 22.79
C ALA A 234 -16.75 6.06 21.50
N PHE A 235 -16.57 4.73 21.56
CA PHE A 235 -16.26 3.90 20.40
C PHE A 235 -17.33 4.00 19.30
N ILE A 236 -18.61 3.88 19.65
CA ILE A 236 -19.74 4.03 18.73
C ILE A 236 -19.80 5.45 18.16
N HIS A 237 -19.58 6.47 19.00
CA HIS A 237 -19.58 7.86 18.56
C HIS A 237 -18.52 8.12 17.48
N HIS A 238 -17.27 7.71 17.75
CA HIS A 238 -16.18 7.83 16.80
C HIS A 238 -16.45 7.02 15.52
N ALA A 239 -16.92 5.77 15.63
CA ALA A 239 -17.26 4.94 14.47
C ALA A 239 -18.33 5.58 13.56
N LYS A 240 -19.36 6.21 14.15
CA LYS A 240 -20.38 6.95 13.37
C LYS A 240 -19.79 8.14 12.63
N LEU A 241 -18.86 8.87 13.25
CA LEU A 241 -18.16 9.97 12.59
C LEU A 241 -17.26 9.47 11.46
N LEU A 242 -16.50 8.39 11.68
CA LEU A 242 -15.66 7.77 10.65
C LEU A 242 -16.49 7.33 9.44
N ARG A 243 -17.66 6.72 9.67
CA ARG A 243 -18.60 6.35 8.59
C ARG A 243 -19.07 7.59 7.82
N ARG A 244 -19.34 8.70 8.52
CA ARG A 244 -19.74 9.96 7.90
C ARG A 244 -18.63 10.58 7.05
N TYR A 245 -17.37 10.52 7.50
CA TYR A 245 -16.21 10.97 6.73
C TYR A 245 -15.83 9.99 5.61
N GLY A 246 -16.31 8.74 5.67
CA GLY A 246 -16.02 7.71 4.69
C GLY A 246 -14.65 7.06 4.83
N ALA A 247 -14.06 7.05 6.03
CA ALA A 247 -12.74 6.46 6.27
C ALA A 247 -12.83 4.98 6.67
N ALA A 248 -11.80 4.20 6.33
CA ALA A 248 -11.57 2.90 6.96
C ALA A 248 -10.98 3.09 8.37
N VAL A 249 -11.01 2.04 9.19
CA VAL A 249 -10.67 2.15 10.61
C VAL A 249 -9.80 1.01 11.11
N VAL A 250 -8.71 1.36 11.80
CA VAL A 250 -7.97 0.44 12.66
C VAL A 250 -8.64 0.41 14.04
N VAL A 251 -9.01 -0.79 14.47
CA VAL A 251 -9.59 -1.07 15.78
C VAL A 251 -8.57 -1.84 16.61
N MET A 252 -8.00 -1.16 17.61
CA MET A 252 -7.07 -1.78 18.54
C MET A 252 -7.80 -2.76 19.45
N ALA A 253 -7.19 -3.91 19.73
CA ALA A 253 -7.66 -4.86 20.72
C ALA A 253 -7.41 -4.33 22.15
N PHE A 254 -8.10 -3.25 22.50
CA PHE A 254 -8.01 -2.55 23.78
C PHE A 254 -9.43 -2.16 24.21
N ASP A 255 -9.86 -2.64 25.37
CA ASP A 255 -11.15 -2.27 25.97
C ASP A 255 -10.99 -1.73 27.40
N GLU A 256 -12.09 -1.64 28.13
CA GLU A 256 -12.13 -1.10 29.49
C GLU A 256 -11.25 -1.86 30.50
N GLN A 257 -10.84 -3.09 30.18
CA GLN A 257 -9.99 -3.91 31.05
C GLN A 257 -8.49 -3.80 30.71
N GLY A 258 -8.13 -3.12 29.62
CA GLY A 258 -6.75 -3.01 29.17
C GLY A 258 -6.51 -3.55 27.76
N GLN A 259 -5.23 -3.66 27.41
CA GLN A 259 -4.81 -4.22 26.13
C GLN A 259 -4.89 -5.75 26.15
N ALA A 260 -5.27 -6.34 25.02
CA ALA A 260 -5.34 -7.78 24.85
C ALA A 260 -3.96 -8.39 24.62
N ASP A 261 -3.44 -9.11 25.61
CA ASP A 261 -2.12 -9.76 25.61
C ASP A 261 -2.15 -11.23 25.16
N THR A 262 -3.21 -11.97 25.47
CA THR A 262 -3.39 -13.39 25.09
C THR A 262 -4.25 -13.59 23.84
N ARG A 263 -4.07 -14.70 23.08
CA ARG A 263 -4.91 -15.03 21.89
C ARG A 263 -6.40 -14.97 22.19
N ALA A 264 -6.83 -15.56 23.32
CA ALA A 264 -8.23 -15.59 23.74
C ALA A 264 -8.79 -14.18 23.94
N ARG A 265 -8.03 -13.30 24.60
CA ARG A 265 -8.45 -11.92 24.85
C ARG A 265 -8.49 -11.09 23.57
N LYS A 266 -7.51 -11.30 22.67
CA LYS A 266 -7.44 -10.62 21.37
C LYS A 266 -8.70 -10.88 20.56
N ILE A 267 -9.06 -12.15 20.34
CA ILE A 267 -10.25 -12.50 19.55
C ILE A 267 -11.56 -12.09 20.25
N GLU A 268 -11.64 -12.16 21.58
CA GLU A 268 -12.81 -11.71 22.33
C GLU A 268 -13.13 -10.23 22.05
N ILE A 269 -12.13 -9.36 22.16
CA ILE A 269 -12.30 -7.92 21.92
C ILE A 269 -12.62 -7.66 20.44
N CYS A 270 -11.92 -8.32 19.50
CA CYS A 270 -12.21 -8.18 18.07
C CYS A 270 -13.64 -8.60 17.71
N ARG A 271 -14.15 -9.73 18.23
CA ARG A 271 -15.55 -10.17 18.03
C ARG A 271 -16.55 -9.14 18.57
N ARG A 272 -16.31 -8.63 19.79
CA ARG A 272 -17.17 -7.62 20.42
C ARG A 272 -17.22 -6.34 19.57
N ALA A 273 -16.06 -5.84 19.15
CA ALA A 273 -15.97 -4.65 18.32
C ALA A 273 -16.61 -4.85 16.94
N TYR A 274 -16.36 -6.00 16.28
CA TYR A 274 -16.96 -6.33 14.99
C TYR A 274 -18.49 -6.31 15.06
N LYS A 275 -19.06 -6.93 16.09
CA LYS A 275 -20.50 -6.96 16.30
C LYS A 275 -21.08 -5.55 16.46
N ILE A 276 -20.49 -4.73 17.32
CA ILE A 276 -20.93 -3.34 17.53
C ILE A 276 -20.86 -2.55 16.22
N LEU A 277 -19.73 -2.63 15.50
CA LEU A 277 -19.52 -1.90 14.26
C LEU A 277 -20.51 -2.32 13.17
N THR A 278 -20.69 -3.61 12.96
CA THR A 278 -21.52 -4.13 11.86
C THR A 278 -23.02 -4.11 12.18
N GLU A 279 -23.43 -4.51 13.38
CA GLU A 279 -24.85 -4.65 13.75
C GLU A 279 -25.46 -3.35 14.30
N GLU A 280 -24.70 -2.54 15.05
CA GLU A 280 -25.25 -1.32 15.69
C GLU A 280 -24.93 -0.03 14.92
N VAL A 281 -23.72 0.08 14.37
CA VAL A 281 -23.29 1.27 13.59
C VAL A 281 -23.63 1.13 12.11
N GLY A 282 -23.71 -0.11 11.59
CA GLY A 282 -23.80 -0.39 10.16
C GLY A 282 -22.53 0.02 9.41
N PHE A 283 -21.37 -0.17 10.05
CA PHE A 283 -20.06 0.06 9.44
C PHE A 283 -19.74 -1.08 8.45
N PRO A 284 -19.24 -0.78 7.24
CA PRO A 284 -18.88 -1.83 6.28
C PRO A 284 -17.78 -2.74 6.84
N PRO A 285 -17.97 -4.07 6.92
CA PRO A 285 -16.98 -4.96 7.50
C PRO A 285 -15.65 -4.95 6.74
N GLU A 286 -15.68 -4.71 5.42
CA GLU A 286 -14.48 -4.58 4.58
C GLU A 286 -13.64 -3.33 4.89
N ASP A 287 -14.18 -2.36 5.63
CA ASP A 287 -13.46 -1.15 6.06
C ASP A 287 -12.94 -1.25 7.51
N ILE A 288 -13.14 -2.41 8.17
CA ILE A 288 -12.65 -2.69 9.52
C ILE A 288 -11.30 -3.42 9.43
N ILE A 289 -10.28 -2.81 10.03
CA ILE A 289 -8.94 -3.38 10.18
C ILE A 289 -8.72 -3.61 11.67
N PHE A 290 -8.50 -4.84 12.12
CA PHE A 290 -8.15 -5.12 13.50
C PHE A 290 -6.64 -5.02 13.71
N ASP A 291 -6.23 -4.39 14.82
CA ASP A 291 -4.89 -4.52 15.37
C ASP A 291 -4.96 -5.31 16.68
N PRO A 292 -4.65 -6.62 16.65
CA PRO A 292 -4.62 -7.47 17.84
C PRO A 292 -3.52 -7.14 18.86
N ASN A 293 -2.78 -6.03 18.70
CA ASN A 293 -1.59 -5.62 19.45
C ASN A 293 -0.39 -6.55 19.24
N ILE A 294 0.61 -6.07 18.51
CA ILE A 294 1.95 -6.66 18.46
C ILE A 294 2.76 -6.18 19.67
N PHE A 295 3.19 -7.12 20.52
CA PHE A 295 4.05 -6.85 21.66
C PHE A 295 5.49 -7.33 21.45
N ALA A 296 6.40 -6.80 22.26
CA ALA A 296 7.81 -7.17 22.24
C ALA A 296 8.02 -8.61 22.72
N VAL A 297 8.84 -9.37 21.99
CA VAL A 297 9.28 -10.72 22.38
C VAL A 297 10.69 -10.70 22.98
N ALA A 298 11.12 -11.83 23.56
CA ALA A 298 12.44 -12.00 24.16
C ALA A 298 12.80 -10.89 25.16
N THR A 299 11.82 -10.53 26.00
CA THR A 299 11.96 -9.47 27.02
C THR A 299 12.64 -9.96 28.30
N GLY A 300 12.84 -11.27 28.45
CA GLY A 300 13.31 -11.92 29.69
C GLY A 300 12.20 -12.19 30.72
N ILE A 301 10.94 -11.95 30.37
CA ILE A 301 9.76 -12.23 31.18
C ILE A 301 8.99 -13.39 30.53
N GLU A 302 8.76 -14.47 31.28
CA GLU A 302 8.19 -15.72 30.76
C GLU A 302 6.79 -15.52 30.18
N GLU A 303 5.98 -14.68 30.82
CA GLU A 303 4.62 -14.33 30.37
C GLU A 303 4.61 -13.68 28.99
N HIS A 304 5.72 -13.08 28.55
CA HIS A 304 5.83 -12.41 27.26
C HIS A 304 6.29 -13.35 26.13
N ASN A 305 6.71 -14.57 26.44
CA ASN A 305 7.26 -15.52 25.45
C ASN A 305 6.23 -15.87 24.36
N ASN A 306 4.95 -15.89 24.72
CA ASN A 306 3.89 -16.33 23.81
C ASN A 306 3.27 -15.19 22.97
N TYR A 307 3.68 -13.93 23.17
CA TYR A 307 3.01 -12.77 22.55
C TYR A 307 2.96 -12.81 21.02
N ALA A 308 4.04 -13.22 20.35
CA ALA A 308 4.05 -13.33 18.89
C ALA A 308 3.14 -14.47 18.40
N GLN A 309 3.23 -15.64 19.03
CA GLN A 309 2.38 -16.78 18.72
C GLN A 309 0.89 -16.48 18.96
N ASP A 310 0.57 -15.73 20.01
CA ASP A 310 -0.78 -15.28 20.32
C ASP A 310 -1.34 -14.32 19.27
N PHE A 311 -0.51 -13.40 18.75
CA PHE A 311 -0.89 -12.53 17.63
C PHE A 311 -1.14 -13.36 16.36
N ILE A 312 -0.21 -14.25 16.00
CA ILE A 312 -0.32 -15.10 14.80
C ILE A 312 -1.60 -15.96 14.87
N GLY A 313 -1.89 -16.56 16.03
CA GLY A 313 -3.12 -17.33 16.24
C GLY A 313 -4.38 -16.47 16.21
N ALA A 314 -4.32 -15.22 16.69
CA ALA A 314 -5.44 -14.29 16.59
C ALA A 314 -5.74 -13.90 15.13
N CYS A 315 -4.72 -13.82 14.25
CA CYS A 315 -4.94 -13.59 12.83
C CYS A 315 -5.83 -14.68 12.21
N GLU A 316 -5.50 -15.95 12.48
CA GLU A 316 -6.26 -17.10 12.01
C GLU A 316 -7.71 -17.05 12.53
N ASP A 317 -7.90 -16.74 13.81
CA ASP A 317 -9.22 -16.64 14.43
C ASP A 317 -10.06 -15.51 13.82
N ILE A 318 -9.47 -14.32 13.59
CA ILE A 318 -10.14 -13.18 12.99
C ILE A 318 -10.57 -13.52 11.56
N LYS A 319 -9.70 -14.09 10.73
CA LYS A 319 -10.05 -14.48 9.35
C LYS A 319 -11.14 -15.53 9.28
N ARG A 320 -11.14 -16.48 10.23
CA ARG A 320 -12.16 -17.53 10.28
C ARG A 320 -13.53 -17.02 10.70
N GLU A 321 -13.58 -16.01 11.56
CA GLU A 321 -14.81 -15.66 12.29
C GLU A 321 -15.39 -14.28 11.95
N LEU A 322 -14.57 -13.35 11.45
CA LEU A 322 -14.94 -11.97 11.19
C LEU A 322 -14.82 -11.70 9.68
N PRO A 323 -15.84 -12.06 8.88
CA PRO A 323 -15.74 -12.02 7.43
C PRO A 323 -15.48 -10.59 6.92
N HIS A 324 -14.65 -10.51 5.88
CA HIS A 324 -14.18 -9.28 5.23
C HIS A 324 -13.26 -8.36 6.07
N ALA A 325 -13.18 -8.56 7.39
CA ALA A 325 -12.27 -7.77 8.22
C ALA A 325 -10.81 -8.02 7.83
N LEU A 326 -10.02 -6.95 7.89
CA LEU A 326 -8.58 -6.99 7.65
C LEU A 326 -7.83 -7.00 8.98
N ILE A 327 -6.54 -7.34 8.94
CA ILE A 327 -5.65 -7.38 10.10
C ILE A 327 -4.41 -6.54 9.83
N SER A 328 -4.04 -5.72 10.81
CA SER A 328 -2.79 -4.96 10.84
C SER A 328 -2.07 -5.04 12.18
N GLY A 329 -0.93 -4.38 12.26
CA GLY A 329 -0.14 -4.21 13.47
C GLY A 329 1.14 -3.44 13.23
N GLY A 330 1.61 -2.76 14.29
CA GLY A 330 2.94 -2.14 14.35
C GLY A 330 4.05 -3.19 14.42
N VAL A 331 4.59 -3.60 13.27
CA VAL A 331 5.58 -4.69 13.19
C VAL A 331 6.84 -4.36 13.96
N SER A 332 7.27 -3.09 13.96
CA SER A 332 8.44 -2.63 14.72
C SER A 332 8.37 -2.89 16.23
N ASN A 333 7.18 -3.11 16.79
CA ASN A 333 6.99 -3.40 18.22
C ASN A 333 7.51 -4.78 18.61
N VAL A 334 7.46 -5.78 17.73
CA VAL A 334 7.86 -7.15 18.05
C VAL A 334 9.34 -7.24 18.48
N SER A 335 10.19 -6.39 17.88
CA SER A 335 11.64 -6.41 18.09
C SER A 335 12.15 -5.29 19.01
N PHE A 336 11.26 -4.70 19.82
CA PHE A 336 11.60 -3.56 20.70
C PHE A 336 12.73 -3.90 21.69
N SER A 337 12.80 -5.15 22.16
CA SER A 337 13.84 -5.65 23.07
C SER A 337 15.26 -5.58 22.49
N PHE A 338 15.38 -5.44 21.16
CA PHE A 338 16.65 -5.42 20.42
C PHE A 338 16.98 -4.06 19.80
N ARG A 339 16.40 -2.97 20.31
CA ARG A 339 16.72 -1.59 19.86
C ARG A 339 18.23 -1.35 19.81
N GLY A 340 18.72 -0.85 18.68
CA GLY A 340 20.15 -0.64 18.42
C GLY A 340 20.88 -1.83 17.80
N ASN A 341 20.20 -2.96 17.58
CA ASN A 341 20.71 -4.12 16.85
C ASN A 341 19.84 -4.39 15.60
N ASP A 342 20.00 -3.55 14.59
CA ASP A 342 19.16 -3.60 13.39
C ASP A 342 19.21 -4.96 12.64
N PRO A 343 20.36 -5.65 12.48
CA PRO A 343 20.39 -6.98 11.86
C PRO A 343 19.45 -8.00 12.52
N VAL A 344 19.43 -8.04 13.85
CA VAL A 344 18.53 -8.94 14.60
C VAL A 344 17.08 -8.47 14.48
N ARG A 345 16.82 -7.16 14.53
CA ARG A 345 15.46 -6.62 14.38
C ARG A 345 14.86 -6.95 13.02
N GLU A 346 15.63 -6.77 11.94
CA GLU A 346 15.20 -7.09 10.58
C GLU A 346 14.92 -8.59 10.42
N ALA A 347 15.73 -9.46 11.03
CA ALA A 347 15.48 -10.91 11.06
C ALA A 347 14.18 -11.25 11.80
N ILE A 348 13.93 -10.65 12.96
CA ILE A 348 12.67 -10.81 13.71
C ILE A 348 11.48 -10.35 12.87
N HIS A 349 11.57 -9.20 12.20
CA HIS A 349 10.51 -8.70 11.32
C HIS A 349 10.18 -9.65 10.18
N ALA A 350 11.21 -10.14 9.47
CA ALA A 350 11.03 -11.05 8.34
C ALA A 350 10.38 -12.38 8.77
N VAL A 351 10.86 -12.99 9.86
CA VAL A 351 10.29 -14.25 10.37
C VAL A 351 8.87 -14.04 10.89
N PHE A 352 8.63 -12.98 11.68
CA PHE A 352 7.29 -12.67 12.20
C PHE A 352 6.27 -12.48 11.06
N LEU A 353 6.60 -11.65 10.07
CA LEU A 353 5.73 -11.38 8.92
C LEU A 353 5.46 -12.64 8.11
N TYR A 354 6.48 -13.48 7.86
CA TYR A 354 6.32 -14.74 7.14
C TYR A 354 5.23 -15.64 7.75
N TYR A 355 5.22 -15.79 9.08
CA TYR A 355 4.18 -16.58 9.75
C TYR A 355 2.85 -15.83 9.89
N ALA A 356 2.87 -14.54 10.21
CA ALA A 356 1.65 -13.75 10.39
C ALA A 356 0.82 -13.65 9.09
N ILE A 357 1.47 -13.43 7.95
CA ILE A 357 0.82 -13.32 6.63
C ILE A 357 0.18 -14.65 6.24
N ARG A 358 0.89 -15.77 6.45
CA ARG A 358 0.34 -17.11 6.20
C ARG A 358 -0.88 -17.45 7.06
N ASN A 359 -1.01 -16.80 8.22
CA ASN A 359 -2.17 -16.93 9.10
C ASN A 359 -3.20 -15.80 8.88
N GLY A 360 -3.04 -15.00 7.84
CA GLY A 360 -4.06 -14.05 7.39
C GLY A 360 -3.80 -12.58 7.69
N MET A 361 -2.60 -12.17 8.11
CA MET A 361 -2.28 -10.75 8.24
C MET A 361 -2.24 -10.06 6.87
N ASP A 362 -3.09 -9.05 6.66
CA ASP A 362 -3.25 -8.40 5.34
C ASP A 362 -2.31 -7.23 5.11
N MET A 363 -1.96 -6.49 6.17
CA MET A 363 -1.15 -5.28 6.08
C MET A 363 -0.35 -5.06 7.37
N GLY A 364 0.69 -4.24 7.32
CA GLY A 364 1.45 -3.92 8.53
C GLY A 364 2.14 -2.57 8.45
N ILE A 365 2.26 -1.92 9.61
CA ILE A 365 3.03 -0.69 9.79
C ILE A 365 4.49 -1.09 9.95
N VAL A 366 5.26 -0.84 8.89
CA VAL A 366 6.62 -1.35 8.67
C VAL A 366 7.53 -0.25 8.14
N ASN A 367 8.84 -0.42 8.36
CA ASN A 367 9.83 0.27 7.55
C ASN A 367 10.00 -0.43 6.20
N ALA A 368 9.21 -0.02 5.20
CA ALA A 368 9.21 -0.63 3.87
C ALA A 368 10.62 -0.80 3.26
N GLY A 369 11.55 0.11 3.56
CA GLY A 369 12.92 0.04 3.04
C GLY A 369 13.84 -1.00 3.68
N GLN A 370 13.51 -1.55 4.86
CA GLN A 370 14.37 -2.37 5.71
C GLN A 370 13.84 -3.79 5.97
N LEU A 371 12.90 -4.28 5.17
CA LEU A 371 12.48 -5.68 5.28
C LEU A 371 13.57 -6.59 4.70
N ALA A 372 14.04 -7.55 5.50
CA ALA A 372 14.94 -8.62 5.05
C ALA A 372 14.16 -9.72 4.29
N ILE A 373 14.84 -10.45 3.41
CA ILE A 373 14.28 -11.61 2.71
C ILE A 373 14.43 -12.81 3.64
N TYR A 374 13.35 -13.53 3.90
CA TYR A 374 13.34 -14.62 4.89
C TYR A 374 14.37 -15.72 4.58
N ASP A 375 14.51 -16.09 3.29
CA ASP A 375 15.45 -17.14 2.86
C ASP A 375 16.93 -16.70 2.88
N ASP A 376 17.19 -15.40 2.94
CA ASP A 376 18.55 -14.85 2.99
C ASP A 376 19.10 -14.73 4.41
N LEU A 377 18.27 -14.96 5.42
CA LEU A 377 18.69 -14.91 6.81
C LEU A 377 19.69 -16.04 7.10
N PRO A 378 20.79 -15.78 7.83
CA PRO A 378 21.69 -16.84 8.29
C PRO A 378 20.90 -17.90 9.06
N ALA A 379 21.10 -19.18 8.73
CA ALA A 379 20.29 -20.28 9.28
C ALA A 379 20.26 -20.29 10.83
N GLU A 380 21.41 -20.08 11.49
CA GLU A 380 21.48 -20.01 12.96
C GLU A 380 20.61 -18.87 13.54
N LEU A 381 20.61 -17.70 12.88
CA LEU A 381 19.80 -16.55 13.29
C LEU A 381 18.32 -16.77 13.01
N ARG A 382 17.99 -17.28 11.82
CA ARG A 382 16.60 -17.58 11.45
C ARG A 382 15.99 -18.59 12.42
N ASP A 383 16.68 -19.69 12.69
CA ASP A 383 16.18 -20.75 13.56
C ASP A 383 15.99 -20.25 15.00
N ALA A 384 16.93 -19.43 15.52
CA ALA A 384 16.81 -18.82 16.84
C ALA A 384 15.65 -17.81 16.94
N VAL A 385 15.43 -17.02 15.88
CA VAL A 385 14.30 -16.09 15.81
C VAL A 385 12.98 -16.86 15.72
N GLU A 386 12.90 -17.92 14.92
CA GLU A 386 11.71 -18.79 14.85
C GLU A 386 11.40 -19.44 16.20
N ASP A 387 12.42 -19.88 16.93
CA ASP A 387 12.24 -20.45 18.27
C ASP A 387 11.54 -19.47 19.22
N VAL A 388 11.88 -18.18 19.12
CA VAL A 388 11.24 -17.10 19.90
C VAL A 388 9.85 -16.73 19.36
N ILE A 389 9.70 -16.53 18.05
CA ILE A 389 8.42 -16.11 17.44
C ILE A 389 7.34 -17.16 17.61
N LEU A 390 7.70 -18.44 17.45
CA LEU A 390 6.78 -19.56 17.55
C LEU A 390 6.74 -20.19 18.95
N ASN A 391 7.53 -19.65 19.89
CA ASN A 391 7.66 -20.15 21.24
C ASN A 391 7.89 -21.69 21.28
N ARG A 392 8.83 -22.19 20.46
CA ARG A 392 9.06 -23.65 20.29
C ARG A 392 9.82 -24.28 21.45
N ARG A 393 10.46 -23.46 22.28
CA ARG A 393 11.45 -23.87 23.28
C ARG A 393 11.48 -22.90 24.44
N ASP A 394 11.72 -23.43 25.63
CA ASP A 394 11.83 -22.65 26.86
C ASP A 394 13.11 -21.77 26.87
N ASP A 395 14.19 -22.24 26.23
CA ASP A 395 15.49 -21.55 26.15
C ASP A 395 15.62 -20.57 24.97
N GLY A 396 14.53 -20.32 24.22
CA GLY A 396 14.56 -19.53 22.97
C GLY A 396 15.05 -18.10 23.17
N THR A 397 14.56 -17.42 24.21
CA THR A 397 14.92 -16.03 24.55
C THR A 397 16.43 -15.91 24.86
N GLU A 398 16.96 -16.82 25.68
CA GLU A 398 18.37 -16.82 26.09
C GLU A 398 19.28 -17.02 24.89
N ARG A 399 18.97 -18.01 24.05
CA ARG A 399 19.70 -18.30 22.80
C ARG A 399 19.74 -17.10 21.86
N LEU A 400 18.59 -16.44 21.66
CA LEU A 400 18.52 -15.28 20.78
C LEU A 400 19.31 -14.09 21.35
N LEU A 401 19.27 -13.86 22.66
CA LEU A 401 20.06 -12.81 23.31
C LEU A 401 21.57 -13.08 23.18
N GLU A 402 22.02 -14.31 23.43
CA GLU A 402 23.42 -14.71 23.23
C GLU A 402 23.87 -14.54 21.78
N LEU A 403 23.02 -14.95 20.84
CA LEU A 403 23.31 -14.80 19.41
C LEU A 403 23.34 -13.33 19.00
N ALA A 404 22.43 -12.51 19.54
CA ALA A 404 22.34 -11.09 19.24
C ALA A 404 23.62 -10.32 19.60
N GLU A 405 24.38 -10.75 20.62
CA GLU A 405 25.69 -10.16 20.94
C GLU A 405 26.69 -10.31 19.78
N LYS A 406 26.63 -11.41 18.99
CA LYS A 406 27.49 -11.58 17.81
C LYS A 406 27.21 -10.55 16.71
N TYR A 407 25.99 -10.01 16.68
CA TYR A 407 25.53 -9.00 15.72
C TYR A 407 25.57 -7.57 16.30
N ARG A 408 25.88 -7.42 17.59
CA ARG A 408 25.93 -6.12 18.25
C ARG A 408 27.23 -5.42 17.87
N GLY A 409 27.13 -4.31 17.13
CA GLY A 409 28.30 -3.53 16.73
C GLY A 409 29.04 -4.06 15.50
N SER A 410 28.53 -5.10 14.83
CA SER A 410 28.86 -5.31 13.43
C SER A 410 28.33 -4.11 12.67
N LYS A 411 29.19 -3.12 12.42
CA LYS A 411 28.95 -2.22 11.30
C LYS A 411 28.68 -3.15 10.12
N THR A 412 27.54 -2.94 9.48
CA THR A 412 27.19 -3.56 8.21
C THR A 412 28.37 -3.53 7.23
N ASP A 413 29.31 -2.58 7.37
CA ASP A 413 30.56 -2.51 6.62
C ASP A 413 31.40 -3.79 6.58
N ASP A 414 31.64 -4.55 7.66
CA ASP A 414 32.63 -5.66 7.59
C ASP A 414 32.06 -6.94 6.92
N THR A 415 30.79 -7.26 7.17
CA THR A 415 30.09 -8.39 6.51
C THR A 415 29.55 -8.01 5.14
N ALA A 416 29.10 -6.77 4.93
CA ALA A 416 28.72 -6.29 3.60
C ALA A 416 29.95 -6.13 2.69
N ASN A 417 31.13 -5.73 3.19
CA ASN A 417 32.37 -5.76 2.41
C ASN A 417 32.83 -7.19 2.11
N ALA A 418 32.70 -8.13 3.05
CA ALA A 418 33.07 -9.53 2.82
C ALA A 418 32.13 -10.21 1.82
N GLN A 419 30.81 -10.03 1.94
CA GLN A 419 29.84 -10.48 0.95
C GLN A 419 30.01 -9.74 -0.37
N GLN A 420 30.22 -8.41 -0.39
CA GLN A 420 30.57 -7.66 -1.60
C GLN A 420 31.79 -8.28 -2.28
N ALA A 421 32.86 -8.60 -1.55
CA ALA A 421 34.04 -9.23 -2.12
C ALA A 421 33.74 -10.63 -2.69
N GLU A 422 32.87 -11.42 -2.06
CA GLU A 422 32.56 -12.77 -2.49
C GLU A 422 31.67 -12.81 -3.74
N TRP A 423 30.51 -12.12 -3.75
CA TRP A 423 29.58 -12.23 -4.89
C TRP A 423 30.13 -11.56 -6.15
N ARG A 424 30.98 -10.54 -6.01
CA ARG A 424 31.69 -9.93 -7.14
C ARG A 424 32.65 -10.90 -7.85
N SER A 425 33.06 -11.98 -7.18
CA SER A 425 33.88 -13.03 -7.80
C SER A 425 33.08 -14.07 -8.60
N TRP A 426 31.75 -14.03 -8.55
CA TRP A 426 30.90 -14.98 -9.28
C TRP A 426 30.82 -14.66 -10.78
N GLU A 427 30.35 -15.63 -11.57
CA GLU A 427 30.05 -15.45 -12.99
C GLU A 427 28.98 -14.36 -13.22
N VAL A 428 29.10 -13.60 -14.32
CA VAL A 428 28.28 -12.40 -14.58
C VAL A 428 26.78 -12.64 -14.48
N ASN A 429 26.27 -13.76 -15.01
CA ASN A 429 24.84 -14.10 -14.95
C ASN A 429 24.36 -14.23 -13.49
N LYS A 430 25.18 -14.85 -12.63
CA LYS A 430 24.87 -15.01 -11.21
C LYS A 430 24.99 -13.69 -10.46
N ARG A 431 25.87 -12.78 -10.88
CA ARG A 431 25.97 -11.41 -10.33
C ARG A 431 24.77 -10.55 -10.70
N LEU A 432 24.26 -10.69 -11.93
CA LEU A 432 23.04 -10.03 -12.39
C LEU A 432 21.81 -10.55 -11.62
N GLU A 433 21.67 -11.86 -11.49
CA GLU A 433 20.62 -12.49 -10.66
C GLU A 433 20.69 -11.98 -9.21
N TYR A 434 21.87 -12.01 -8.60
CA TYR A 434 22.07 -11.52 -7.23
C TYR A 434 21.72 -10.03 -7.09
N SER A 435 22.14 -9.20 -8.04
CA SER A 435 21.83 -7.77 -8.04
C SER A 435 20.33 -7.50 -8.15
N LEU A 436 19.60 -8.29 -8.94
CA LEU A 436 18.15 -8.22 -9.06
C LEU A 436 17.47 -8.64 -7.76
N VAL A 437 17.81 -9.81 -7.20
CA VAL A 437 17.21 -10.34 -5.97
C VAL A 437 17.45 -9.40 -4.78
N LYS A 438 18.66 -8.82 -4.68
CA LYS A 438 19.04 -7.90 -3.60
C LYS A 438 18.68 -6.43 -3.85
N GLY A 439 18.26 -6.07 -5.07
CA GLY A 439 17.96 -4.69 -5.43
C GLY A 439 19.18 -3.76 -5.48
N ILE A 440 20.35 -4.27 -5.89
CA ILE A 440 21.63 -3.55 -5.96
C ILE A 440 21.79 -2.84 -7.32
N THR A 441 21.94 -1.51 -7.31
CA THR A 441 22.12 -0.69 -8.52
C THR A 441 23.57 -0.32 -8.82
N GLU A 442 24.49 -0.47 -7.86
CA GLU A 442 25.84 0.11 -7.94
C GLU A 442 26.71 -0.47 -9.07
N PHE A 443 26.57 -1.77 -9.37
CA PHE A 443 27.38 -2.48 -10.37
C PHE A 443 26.59 -2.94 -11.59
N ILE A 444 25.30 -2.61 -11.65
CA ILE A 444 24.39 -3.24 -12.61
C ILE A 444 24.78 -2.94 -14.06
N GLU A 445 25.20 -1.71 -14.37
CA GLU A 445 25.63 -1.33 -15.71
C GLU A 445 26.91 -2.06 -16.13
N GLN A 446 27.86 -2.21 -15.20
CA GLN A 446 29.12 -2.92 -15.46
C GLN A 446 28.87 -4.41 -15.75
N ASP A 447 28.05 -5.07 -14.91
CA ASP A 447 27.73 -6.49 -15.12
C ASP A 447 26.86 -6.69 -16.37
N THR A 448 25.97 -5.75 -16.67
CA THR A 448 25.14 -5.79 -17.88
C THR A 448 25.99 -5.67 -19.14
N GLU A 449 27.02 -4.81 -19.13
CA GLU A 449 27.99 -4.70 -20.24
C GLU A 449 28.80 -5.97 -20.43
N GLU A 450 29.29 -6.57 -19.33
CA GLU A 450 30.04 -7.83 -19.40
C GLU A 450 29.17 -8.96 -19.97
N ALA A 451 27.91 -9.08 -19.53
CA ALA A 451 26.97 -10.04 -20.09
C ALA A 451 26.65 -9.74 -21.57
N ARG A 452 26.52 -8.47 -21.95
CA ARG A 452 26.29 -8.04 -23.34
C ARG A 452 27.43 -8.44 -24.25
N GLN A 453 28.68 -8.35 -23.80
CA GLN A 453 29.86 -8.78 -24.56
C GLN A 453 29.91 -10.30 -24.75
N GLN A 454 29.31 -11.07 -23.83
CA GLN A 454 29.23 -12.53 -23.90
C GLN A 454 28.02 -13.02 -24.72
N ALA A 455 26.99 -12.19 -24.88
CA ALA A 455 25.77 -12.51 -25.63
C ALA A 455 25.92 -12.28 -27.14
N THR A 456 25.18 -13.05 -27.96
CA THR A 456 25.20 -12.87 -29.42
C THR A 456 24.40 -11.64 -29.83
N ARG A 457 23.29 -11.38 -29.13
CA ARG A 457 22.48 -10.18 -29.31
C ARG A 457 22.23 -9.52 -27.94
N PRO A 458 22.28 -8.18 -27.83
CA PRO A 458 22.03 -7.49 -26.57
C PRO A 458 20.69 -7.85 -25.91
N ILE A 459 19.66 -8.17 -26.71
CA ILE A 459 18.34 -8.60 -26.20
C ILE A 459 18.40 -9.91 -25.41
N GLU A 460 19.37 -10.78 -25.67
CA GLU A 460 19.52 -12.07 -24.98
C GLU A 460 19.95 -11.90 -23.52
N VAL A 461 20.56 -10.76 -23.17
CA VAL A 461 20.84 -10.42 -21.76
C VAL A 461 19.53 -10.14 -21.00
N ILE A 462 18.56 -9.52 -21.68
CA ILE A 462 17.21 -9.30 -21.12
C ILE A 462 16.49 -10.64 -21.02
N GLU A 463 16.38 -11.38 -22.11
CA GLU A 463 15.62 -12.64 -22.18
C GLU A 463 16.24 -13.80 -21.37
N GLY A 464 17.54 -13.72 -21.06
CA GLY A 464 18.27 -14.71 -20.25
C GLY A 464 18.48 -14.23 -18.81
N PRO A 465 19.71 -13.83 -18.42
CA PRO A 465 20.09 -13.65 -17.02
C PRO A 465 19.24 -12.64 -16.25
N LEU A 466 18.77 -11.58 -16.90
CA LEU A 466 17.91 -10.59 -16.24
C LEU A 466 16.50 -11.15 -15.98
N MET A 467 15.90 -11.86 -16.95
CA MET A 467 14.62 -12.53 -16.76
C MET A 467 14.71 -13.70 -15.78
N ASP A 468 15.80 -14.46 -15.77
CA ASP A 468 16.05 -15.53 -14.80
C ASP A 468 16.06 -14.96 -13.36
N GLY A 469 16.76 -13.84 -13.13
CA GLY A 469 16.73 -13.15 -11.84
C GLY A 469 15.33 -12.63 -11.46
N MET A 470 14.56 -12.12 -12.43
CA MET A 470 13.18 -11.70 -12.20
C MET A 470 12.24 -12.88 -11.91
N ASN A 471 12.49 -14.07 -12.47
CA ASN A 471 11.74 -15.29 -12.14
C ASN A 471 11.97 -15.68 -10.68
N VAL A 472 13.21 -15.65 -10.20
CA VAL A 472 13.53 -15.90 -8.78
C VAL A 472 12.84 -14.89 -7.86
N VAL A 473 12.84 -13.60 -8.23
CA VAL A 473 12.07 -12.57 -7.52
C VAL A 473 10.57 -12.90 -7.49
N GLY A 474 10.02 -13.36 -8.62
CA GLY A 474 8.63 -13.79 -8.73
C GLY A 474 8.29 -14.98 -7.83
N ASP A 475 9.15 -15.99 -7.79
CA ASP A 475 8.98 -17.18 -6.94
C ASP A 475 9.02 -16.79 -5.45
N LEU A 476 10.02 -16.02 -5.03
CA LEU A 476 10.15 -15.56 -3.64
C LEU A 476 8.96 -14.69 -3.20
N PHE A 477 8.43 -13.86 -4.11
CA PHE A 477 7.26 -13.04 -3.87
C PHE A 477 5.99 -13.88 -3.77
N GLY A 478 5.81 -14.85 -4.67
CA GLY A 478 4.67 -15.78 -4.66
C GLY A 478 4.65 -16.69 -3.42
N GLU A 479 5.81 -17.05 -2.87
CA GLU A 479 5.94 -17.83 -1.64
C GLU A 479 5.77 -17.01 -0.34
N GLY A 480 5.62 -15.69 -0.46
CA GLY A 480 5.52 -14.76 0.68
C GLY A 480 6.84 -14.54 1.44
N LYS A 481 7.98 -14.87 0.82
CA LYS A 481 9.33 -14.70 1.39
C LYS A 481 9.98 -13.37 1.02
N MET A 482 9.45 -12.71 -0.01
CA MET A 482 9.78 -11.38 -0.45
C MET A 482 8.53 -10.50 -0.43
N PHE A 483 8.68 -9.20 -0.14
CA PHE A 483 7.61 -8.22 -0.05
C PHE A 483 7.67 -7.22 -1.22
N LEU A 484 6.55 -6.54 -1.48
CA LEU A 484 6.44 -5.59 -2.59
C LEU A 484 7.56 -4.52 -2.60
N PRO A 485 7.97 -3.92 -1.47
CA PRO A 485 9.15 -3.05 -1.39
C PRO A 485 10.43 -3.63 -2.01
N GLN A 486 10.70 -4.92 -1.79
CA GLN A 486 11.88 -5.60 -2.32
C GLN A 486 11.72 -5.80 -3.82
N VAL A 487 10.54 -6.22 -4.29
CA VAL A 487 10.23 -6.35 -5.72
C VAL A 487 10.37 -5.02 -6.47
N VAL A 488 9.93 -3.90 -5.87
CA VAL A 488 10.10 -2.56 -6.44
C VAL A 488 11.58 -2.21 -6.59
N LYS A 489 12.43 -2.56 -5.61
CA LYS A 489 13.88 -2.39 -5.73
C LYS A 489 14.45 -3.24 -6.86
N SER A 490 14.04 -4.50 -6.99
CA SER A 490 14.44 -5.39 -8.09
C SER A 490 14.03 -4.83 -9.46
N ALA A 491 12.81 -4.34 -9.58
CA ALA A 491 12.30 -3.72 -10.81
C ALA A 491 13.10 -2.46 -11.19
N ARG A 492 13.59 -1.69 -10.21
CA ARG A 492 14.48 -0.55 -10.46
C ARG A 492 15.83 -1.00 -11.03
N VAL A 493 16.43 -2.05 -10.47
CA VAL A 493 17.67 -2.65 -11.00
C VAL A 493 17.46 -3.13 -12.43
N MET A 494 16.36 -3.85 -12.69
CA MET A 494 15.96 -4.30 -14.02
C MET A 494 15.84 -3.14 -15.00
N LYS A 495 15.13 -2.07 -14.62
CA LYS A 495 14.96 -0.88 -15.46
C LYS A 495 16.30 -0.22 -15.81
N GLN A 496 17.22 -0.12 -14.85
CA GLN A 496 18.54 0.45 -15.10
C GLN A 496 19.37 -0.42 -16.07
N ALA A 497 19.36 -1.75 -15.88
CA ALA A 497 20.02 -2.67 -16.80
C ALA A 497 19.45 -2.59 -18.23
N VAL A 498 18.12 -2.56 -18.37
CA VAL A 498 17.45 -2.43 -19.67
C VAL A 498 17.77 -1.10 -20.35
N ALA A 499 17.72 0.01 -19.61
CA ALA A 499 18.08 1.34 -20.13
C ALA A 499 19.53 1.39 -20.63
N TYR A 500 20.44 0.65 -19.99
CA TYR A 500 21.82 0.51 -20.46
C TYR A 500 21.91 -0.25 -21.80
N LEU A 501 21.08 -1.28 -22.00
CA LEU A 501 21.07 -2.10 -23.22
C LEU A 501 20.35 -1.45 -24.40
N GLU A 502 19.41 -0.54 -24.17
CA GLU A 502 18.58 0.11 -25.20
C GLU A 502 19.38 0.63 -26.42
N PRO A 503 20.47 1.43 -26.24
CA PRO A 503 21.25 1.93 -27.38
C PRO A 503 21.89 0.83 -28.23
N PHE A 504 22.31 -0.27 -27.60
CA PHE A 504 22.93 -1.40 -28.29
C PHE A 504 21.90 -2.26 -29.03
N ILE A 505 20.70 -2.39 -28.47
CA ILE A 505 19.58 -3.07 -29.13
C ILE A 505 19.17 -2.30 -30.38
N GLU A 506 19.06 -0.97 -30.32
CA GLU A 506 18.74 -0.14 -31.48
C GLU A 506 19.80 -0.24 -32.58
N ALA A 507 21.09 -0.14 -32.23
CA ALA A 507 22.18 -0.29 -33.19
C ALA A 507 22.20 -1.67 -33.88
N SER A 508 21.85 -2.74 -33.16
CA SER A 508 21.77 -4.09 -33.72
C SER A 508 20.59 -4.26 -34.70
N LYS A 509 19.49 -3.52 -34.50
CA LYS A 509 18.32 -3.51 -35.40
C LYS A 509 18.62 -2.77 -36.72
N GLU A 510 19.50 -1.77 -36.70
CA GLU A 510 19.92 -1.05 -37.91
C GLU A 510 20.81 -1.91 -38.82
N GLN A 511 21.74 -2.71 -38.25
CA GLN A 511 22.56 -3.65 -39.04
C GLN A 511 21.74 -4.75 -39.73
N GLY A 512 20.57 -5.12 -39.18
CA GLY A 512 19.66 -6.07 -39.81
C GLY A 512 18.85 -5.51 -40.98
N LYS A 513 18.76 -4.18 -41.13
CA LYS A 513 17.98 -3.50 -42.18
C LYS A 513 18.80 -3.10 -43.41
N THR A 514 20.13 -3.20 -43.38
CA THR A 514 20.99 -2.79 -44.51
C THR A 514 21.29 -3.89 -45.55
N ASN A 515 20.62 -5.04 -45.49
CA ASN A 515 20.68 -6.08 -46.52
C ASN A 515 19.33 -6.26 -47.24
N GLY A 516 18.81 -5.18 -47.83
CA GLY A 516 17.63 -5.18 -48.70
C GLY A 516 17.87 -4.34 -49.94
#